data_AF-A0A937VGM7-F1
#
_entry.id   AF-A0A937VGM7-F1
#
_cell.length_a   1.000
_cell.length_b   1.000
_cell.length_c   1.000
_cell.angle_alpha   90.00
_cell.angle_beta   90.00
_cell.angle_gamma   90.00
#
_symmetry.space_group_name_H-M   'P 1'
#
loop_
_entity.id
_entity.type
_entity.pdbx_description
1 polymer ?
#
loop_
_entity_poly.entity_id
_entity_poly.type
_entity_poly.pdbx_seq_one_letter_code
_entity_poly.pdbx_strand_id
1 'polypeptide(L)' 'SFMSLSFLALSVIPSLKLTDRGLVDVDKFQFVPLQE' A
#
# COMPACT_ATOMS: atom_id res chain seq x y z
N SER A 1 17.54 25.21 4.47
CA SER A 1 16.67 24.69 3.40
C SER A 1 16.40 23.23 3.73
N PHE A 2 15.22 22.93 4.27
CA PHE A 2 14.87 21.65 4.88
C PHE A 2 14.01 20.85 3.90
N MET A 3 14.53 19.69 3.49
CA MET A 3 13.75 18.47 3.32
C MET A 3 12.63 18.48 2.26
N SER A 4 12.99 18.65 0.98
CA SER A 4 12.01 18.56 -0.11
C SER A 4 11.90 17.18 -0.78
N LEU A 5 12.68 16.16 -0.41
CA LEU A 5 12.82 14.96 -1.26
C LEU A 5 12.79 13.59 -0.54
N SER A 6 12.07 13.47 0.58
CA SER A 6 11.65 12.15 1.10
C SER A 6 10.19 11.82 0.74
N PHE A 7 9.48 12.76 0.12
CA PHE A 7 8.04 12.66 -0.18
C PHE A 7 7.68 11.93 -1.48
N LEU A 8 8.66 11.51 -2.29
CA LEU A 8 8.36 10.74 -3.51
C LEU A 8 8.12 9.24 -3.23
N ALA A 9 8.52 8.74 -2.04
CA ALA A 9 8.03 7.47 -1.50
C ALA A 9 6.64 7.62 -0.83
N LEU A 10 6.16 8.86 -0.69
CA LEU A 10 4.88 9.24 -0.09
C LEU A 10 3.84 9.65 -1.14
N SER A 11 3.99 9.23 -2.40
CA SER A 11 2.83 9.11 -3.30
C SER A 11 1.95 8.00 -2.74
N VAL A 12 1.27 8.31 -1.63
CA VAL A 12 0.28 7.53 -0.88
C VAL A 12 0.33 6.04 -1.17
N ILE A 13 1.02 5.27 -0.30
CA ILE A 13 0.88 3.82 -0.35
C ILE A 13 -0.61 3.53 -0.12
N PRO A 14 -1.31 2.91 -1.10
CA PRO A 14 -2.74 2.67 -0.97
C PRO A 14 -2.98 1.64 0.14
N SER A 15 -4.01 1.85 0.95
CA SER A 15 -4.41 0.91 2.01
C SER A 15 -4.75 -0.48 1.46
N LEU A 16 -5.23 -0.53 0.21
CA LEU A 16 -5.40 -1.76 -0.57
C LEU A 16 -4.45 -1.78 -1.77
N LYS A 17 -3.66 -2.85 -1.89
CA LYS A 17 -2.72 -3.06 -2.98
C LYS A 17 -3.04 -4.36 -3.73
N LEU A 18 -3.30 -4.27 -5.03
CA LEU A 18 -3.38 -5.45 -5.89
C LEU A 18 -1.96 -5.91 -6.25
N THR A 19 -1.72 -7.22 -6.13
CA THR A 19 -0.44 -7.87 -6.45
C THR A 19 -0.70 -9.13 -7.27
N ASP A 20 0.34 -9.74 -7.84
CA ASP A 20 0.21 -11.03 -8.55
C ASP A 20 -0.30 -12.18 -7.67
N ARG A 21 -0.25 -12.01 -6.34
CA ARG A 21 -0.72 -12.99 -5.34
C ARG A 21 -2.12 -12.68 -4.81
N GLY A 22 -2.78 -11.64 -5.34
CA GLY A 22 -4.10 -11.19 -4.90
C GLY A 22 -4.06 -9.82 -4.22
N LEU A 23 -5.15 -9.53 -3.49
CA LEU A 23 -5.40 -8.25 -2.84
C LEU A 23 -4.80 -8.23 -1.44
N VAL A 24 -3.94 -7.25 -1.15
CA VAL A 24 -3.26 -7.08 0.14
C VAL A 24 -3.76 -5.81 0.83
N ASP A 25 -4.19 -5.95 2.08
CA ASP A 25 -4.42 -4.83 2.99
C ASP A 25 -3.06 -4.42 3.58
N VAL A 26 -2.59 -3.23 3.22
CA VAL A 26 -1.26 -2.71 3.57
C VAL A 26 -1.24 -2.19 5.00
N ASP A 27 -2.37 -1.77 5.55
CA ASP A 27 -2.47 -1.32 6.95
C ASP A 27 -2.35 -2.51 7.91
N LYS A 28 -2.90 -3.67 7.51
CA LYS A 28 -2.87 -4.89 8.32
C LYS A 28 -1.84 -5.94 7.90
N PHE A 29 -1.06 -5.67 6.85
CA PHE A 29 -0.08 -6.59 6.26
C PHE A 29 -0.62 -8.02 6.03
N GLN A 30 -1.84 -8.13 5.51
CA GLN A 30 -2.50 -9.42 5.27
C GLN A 30 -3.26 -9.45 3.93
N PHE A 31 -3.46 -10.64 3.38
CA PHE A 31 -4.34 -10.80 2.22
C PHE A 31 -5.80 -10.57 2.59
N VAL A 32 -6.54 -9.90 1.72
CA VAL A 32 -7.97 -9.71 1.86
C VAL A 32 -8.67 -11.00 1.39
N PRO A 33 -9.47 -11.67 2.24
CA PRO A 33 -10.24 -12.83 1.81
C PRO A 33 -11.33 -12.37 0.83
N LEU A 34 -11.41 -13.03 -0.33
CA LEU A 34 -12.50 -12.85 -1.28
C LEU A 34 -13.65 -13.75 -0.84
N GLN A 35 -14.81 -13.16 -0.56
CA GLN A 35 -16.05 -13.90 -0.33
C GLN A 35 -16.61 -14.37 -1.68
N GLU A 36 -17.26 -15.54 -1.68
CA GLU A 36 -18.01 -16.07 -2.85
C GLU A 36 -19.29 -15.26 -3.14
#